data_AF-A0A0X3TJV0-F1
#
_entry.id   AF-A0A0X3TJV0-F1
#
_cell.length_a   1.000
_cell.length_b   1.000
_cell.length_c   1.000
_cell.angle_alpha   90.00
_cell.angle_beta   90.00
_cell.angle_gamma   90.00
#
_symmetry.space_group_name_H-M   'P 1'
#
loop_
_entity.id
_entity.type
_entity.pdbx_description
1 polymer ?
#
loop_
_entity_poly.entity_id
_entity_poly.type
_entity_poly.pdbx_seq_one_letter_code
_entity_poly.pdbx_strand_id
1 'polypeptide(L)'
;MNSPNDHDVIDIKQTLKARQLLDCFDLNLARLNDTGLREDEEEVDTLEMLSGCLEEAIENGVDPVELQQRANQLAQYALRQGYDQHAVENLLTMRPNPNGKRLQND
;
A
#
# COMPACT_ATOMS: atom_id res chain seq x y z
N MET A 1 -16.40 -19.23 -37.18
CA MET A 1 -15.54 -19.95 -36.22
C MET A 1 -15.32 -18.99 -35.07
N ASN A 2 -16.00 -19.20 -33.94
CA ASN A 2 -15.82 -18.38 -32.76
C ASN A 2 -14.55 -18.87 -32.06
N SER A 3 -13.53 -18.02 -32.03
CA SER A 3 -12.38 -18.23 -31.14
C SER A 3 -12.90 -18.29 -29.70
N PRO A 4 -12.40 -19.21 -28.85
CA PRO A 4 -12.73 -19.18 -27.45
C PRO A 4 -12.24 -17.86 -26.87
N ASN A 5 -13.13 -17.16 -26.15
CA ASN A 5 -12.78 -16.01 -25.35
C ASN A 5 -11.60 -16.37 -24.43
N ASP A 6 -10.49 -15.66 -24.59
CA ASP A 6 -9.30 -15.70 -23.73
C ASP A 6 -9.57 -15.01 -22.37
N HIS A 7 -10.83 -15.05 -21.92
CA HIS A 7 -11.29 -14.45 -20.68
C HIS A 7 -11.12 -15.45 -19.53
N ASP A 8 -10.45 -14.99 -18.48
CA ASP A 8 -10.48 -15.52 -17.11
C ASP A 8 -9.53 -16.66 -16.74
N VAL A 9 -8.28 -16.63 -17.20
CA VAL A 9 -7.21 -17.27 -16.41
C VAL A 9 -6.83 -16.29 -15.30
N ILE A 10 -7.50 -16.41 -14.15
CA ILE A 10 -7.12 -15.70 -12.93
C ILE A 10 -5.70 -16.14 -12.57
N ASP A 11 -4.75 -15.19 -12.51
CA ASP A 11 -3.45 -15.45 -11.91
C ASP A 11 -3.65 -15.58 -10.39
N ILE A 12 -3.86 -16.82 -9.96
CA ILE A 12 -4.10 -17.17 -8.56
C ILE A 12 -2.94 -16.66 -7.68
N LYS A 13 -1.70 -16.63 -8.19
CA LYS A 13 -0.55 -16.18 -7.41
C LYS A 13 -0.60 -14.68 -7.16
N GLN A 14 -0.87 -13.89 -8.20
CA GLN A 14 -1.02 -12.43 -8.08
C GLN A 14 -2.19 -12.09 -7.17
N THR A 15 -3.33 -12.77 -7.36
CA THR A 15 -4.54 -12.57 -6.55
C THR A 15 -4.29 -12.87 -5.06
N LEU A 16 -3.63 -13.98 -4.74
CA LEU A 16 -3.29 -14.32 -3.35
C LEU A 16 -2.29 -13.34 -2.75
N LYS A 17 -1.29 -12.91 -3.53
CA LYS A 17 -0.28 -11.96 -3.08
C LYS A 17 -0.90 -10.59 -2.78
N ALA A 18 -1.70 -10.06 -3.69
CA ALA A 18 -2.46 -8.83 -3.49
C ALA A 18 -3.29 -8.89 -2.20
N ARG A 19 -4.01 -9.99 -1.98
CA ARG A 19 -4.80 -10.18 -0.76
C ARG A 19 -3.93 -10.17 0.50
N GLN A 20 -2.80 -10.88 0.49
CA GLN A 20 -1.87 -10.89 1.63
C GLN A 20 -1.30 -9.50 1.94
N LEU A 21 -1.01 -8.70 0.93
CA LEU A 21 -0.54 -7.31 1.10
C LEU A 21 -1.61 -6.44 1.75
N LEU A 22 -2.86 -6.56 1.32
CA LEU A 22 -3.97 -5.79 1.89
C LEU A 22 -4.32 -6.25 3.32
N ASP A 23 -4.28 -7.55 3.59
CA ASP A 23 -4.48 -8.08 4.95
C ASP A 23 -3.35 -7.60 5.88
N CYS A 24 -2.10 -7.57 5.39
CA CYS A 24 -0.95 -7.04 6.12
C CYS A 24 -1.10 -5.54 6.41
N PHE A 25 -1.53 -4.77 5.41
CA PHE A 25 -1.81 -3.35 5.56
C PHE A 25 -2.86 -3.11 6.64
N ASP A 26 -4.01 -3.78 6.55
CA ASP A 26 -5.13 -3.58 7.45
C ASP A 26 -4.74 -3.93 8.90
N LEU A 27 -4.02 -5.04 9.10
CA LEU A 27 -3.56 -5.48 10.40
C LEU A 27 -2.60 -4.47 11.04
N ASN A 28 -1.61 -4.00 10.28
CA ASN A 28 -0.60 -3.08 10.79
C ASN A 28 -1.16 -1.69 11.06
N LEU A 29 -2.05 -1.19 10.21
CA LEU A 29 -2.70 0.09 10.43
C LEU A 29 -3.68 0.03 11.61
N ALA A 30 -4.42 -1.06 11.79
CA ALA A 30 -5.27 -1.26 12.96
C ALA A 30 -4.44 -1.26 14.25
N ARG A 31 -3.31 -2.00 14.26
CA ARG A 31 -2.37 -2.03 15.37
C ARG A 31 -1.81 -0.64 15.70
N LEU A 32 -1.36 0.11 14.69
CA LEU A 32 -0.88 1.49 14.90
C LEU A 32 -1.94 2.39 15.53
N ASN A 33 -3.21 2.24 15.14
CA ASN A 33 -4.30 3.02 15.73
C ASN A 33 -4.64 2.62 17.17
N ASP A 34 -4.40 1.36 17.55
CA ASP A 34 -4.77 0.84 18.87
C ASP A 34 -3.63 1.01 19.89
N THR A 35 -2.41 0.59 19.52
CA THR A 35 -1.27 0.52 20.43
C THR A 35 -0.17 1.52 20.09
N GLY A 36 -0.23 2.18 18.93
CA GLY A 36 0.87 3.00 18.43
C GLY A 36 2.07 2.17 17.96
N LEU A 37 3.22 2.84 17.80
CA LEU A 37 4.49 2.24 17.44
C LEU A 37 5.06 1.39 18.58
N ARG A 38 5.79 0.34 18.22
CA ARG A 38 6.62 -0.40 19.17
C ARG A 38 7.96 0.30 19.37
N GLU A 39 8.65 -0.05 20.46
CA GLU A 39 9.96 0.53 20.80
C GLU A 39 11.04 0.29 19.74
N ASP A 40 10.90 -0.77 18.94
CA ASP A 40 11.82 -1.17 17.89
C ASP A 40 11.40 -0.72 16.48
N GLU A 41 10.32 0.06 16.36
CA GLU A 41 9.80 0.53 15.08
C GLU A 41 10.09 2.01 14.84
N GLU A 42 10.54 2.33 13.63
CA GLU A 42 10.58 3.70 13.15
C GLU A 42 9.28 4.04 12.40
N GLU A 43 8.71 5.22 12.70
CA GLU A 43 7.43 5.62 12.14
C GLU A 43 7.47 5.74 10.62
N VAL A 44 8.50 6.42 10.11
CA VAL A 44 8.70 6.66 8.68
C VAL A 44 8.76 5.33 7.93
N ASP A 45 9.62 4.41 8.38
CA ASP A 45 9.76 3.08 7.77
C ASP A 45 8.45 2.28 7.80
N THR A 46 7.71 2.37 8.91
CA THR A 46 6.42 1.69 9.05
C THR A 46 5.39 2.25 8.06
N LEU A 47 5.32 3.58 7.92
CA LEU A 47 4.43 4.24 6.96
C LEU A 47 4.83 3.92 5.51
N GLU A 48 6.13 3.93 5.20
CA GLU A 48 6.63 3.58 3.88
C GLU A 48 6.32 2.13 3.51
N MET A 49 6.42 1.19 4.46
CA MET A 49 6.04 -0.20 4.29
C MET A 49 4.54 -0.36 4.02
N LEU A 50 3.69 0.36 4.76
CA LEU A 50 2.23 0.38 4.52
C LEU A 50 1.89 0.95 3.15
N SER A 51 2.51 2.05 2.76
CA SER A 51 2.38 2.61 1.40
C SER A 51 2.85 1.60 0.35
N GLY A 52 3.97 0.92 0.60
CA GLY A 52 4.50 -0.12 -0.28
C GLY A 52 3.54 -1.30 -0.48
N CYS A 53 2.77 -1.68 0.55
CA CYS A 53 1.74 -2.71 0.42
C CYS A 53 0.65 -2.30 -0.59
N LEU A 54 0.26 -1.02 -0.60
CA LEU A 54 -0.73 -0.50 -1.55
C LEU A 54 -0.16 -0.44 -2.98
N GLU A 55 1.07 0.05 -3.13
CA GLU A 55 1.76 0.06 -4.43
C GLU A 55 1.91 -1.34 -5.01
N GLU A 56 2.39 -2.29 -4.21
CA GLU A 56 2.59 -3.66 -4.65
C GLU A 56 1.24 -4.36 -4.93
N ALA A 57 0.16 -4.01 -4.24
CA ALA A 57 -1.18 -4.49 -4.57
C ALA A 57 -1.62 -4.02 -5.97
N ILE A 58 -1.32 -2.77 -6.36
CA ILE A 58 -1.58 -2.26 -7.72
C ILE A 58 -0.75 -3.05 -8.74
N GLU A 59 0.53 -3.31 -8.44
CA GLU A 59 1.41 -4.13 -9.30
C GLU A 59 0.90 -5.57 -9.46
N ASN A 60 0.11 -6.08 -8.51
CA ASN A 60 -0.54 -7.39 -8.56
C ASN A 60 -2.00 -7.35 -9.06
N GLY A 61 -2.40 -6.25 -9.71
CA GLY A 61 -3.65 -6.16 -10.45
C GLY A 61 -4.85 -5.63 -9.67
N VAL A 62 -4.66 -5.06 -8.47
CA VAL A 62 -5.73 -4.38 -7.75
C VAL A 62 -5.96 -2.99 -8.35
N ASP A 63 -7.23 -2.63 -8.59
CA ASP A 63 -7.59 -1.31 -9.08
C ASP A 63 -7.28 -0.24 -8.01
N PRO A 64 -6.54 0.85 -8.33
CA PRO A 64 -6.29 1.95 -7.41
C PRO A 64 -7.57 2.52 -6.75
N VAL A 65 -8.71 2.48 -7.44
CA VAL A 65 -10.00 2.92 -6.90
C VAL A 65 -10.42 2.07 -5.71
N GLU A 66 -10.15 0.76 -5.73
CA GLU A 66 -10.42 -0.15 -4.61
C GLU A 66 -9.49 0.11 -3.40
N LEU A 67 -8.33 0.71 -3.64
CA LEU A 67 -7.36 1.07 -2.59
C LEU A 67 -7.59 2.45 -2.00
N GLN A 68 -8.43 3.29 -2.62
CA GLN A 68 -8.65 4.68 -2.19
C GLN A 68 -9.04 4.79 -0.72
N GLN A 69 -9.87 3.88 -0.20
CA GLN A 69 -10.25 3.87 1.20
C GLN A 69 -9.04 3.64 2.12
N ARG A 70 -8.17 2.67 1.78
CA ARG A 70 -6.96 2.34 2.54
C ARG A 70 -5.93 3.46 2.48
N ALA A 71 -5.72 4.03 1.29
CA ALA A 71 -4.86 5.20 1.12
C ALA A 71 -5.33 6.37 1.99
N ASN A 72 -6.65 6.63 2.04
CA ASN A 72 -7.22 7.66 2.90
C ASN A 72 -7.02 7.38 4.39
N GLN A 73 -7.11 6.11 4.82
CA GLN A 73 -6.86 5.74 6.21
C GLN A 73 -5.39 5.96 6.60
N LEU A 74 -4.44 5.63 5.72
CA LEU A 74 -3.02 5.90 5.93
C LEU A 74 -2.74 7.41 5.98
N ALA A 75 -3.33 8.20 5.07
CA ALA A 75 -3.25 9.66 5.09
C ALA A 75 -3.72 10.23 6.42
N GLN A 76 -4.89 9.78 6.90
CA GLN A 76 -5.46 10.25 8.16
C GLN A 76 -4.63 9.85 9.37
N TYR A 77 -3.97 8.69 9.34
CA TYR A 77 -3.01 8.33 10.36
C TYR A 77 -1.82 9.28 10.35
N ALA A 78 -1.13 9.44 9.21
CA ALA A 78 0.05 10.29 9.09
C ALA A 78 -0.22 11.75 9.48
N LEU A 79 -1.34 12.33 9.03
CA LEU A 79 -1.73 13.69 9.43
C LEU A 79 -1.94 13.82 10.94
N ARG A 80 -2.50 12.81 11.61
CA ARG A 80 -2.68 12.82 13.08
C ARG A 80 -1.36 12.74 13.83
N GLN A 81 -0.33 12.12 13.25
CA GLN A 81 1.02 12.09 13.80
C GLN A 81 1.82 13.38 13.52
N GLY A 82 1.22 14.33 12.79
CA GLY A 82 1.82 15.65 12.56
C GLY A 82 2.60 15.77 11.25
N TYR A 83 2.51 14.79 10.35
CA TYR A 83 3.02 14.93 8.99
C TYR A 83 2.24 16.03 8.26
N ASP A 84 2.94 16.82 7.45
CA ASP A 84 2.28 17.81 6.62
C ASP A 84 1.66 17.19 5.36
N GLN A 85 0.84 17.98 4.67
CA GLN A 85 0.16 17.52 3.46
C GLN A 85 1.15 17.07 2.38
N HIS A 86 2.30 17.72 2.24
CA HIS A 86 3.28 17.38 1.21
C HIS A 86 3.95 16.03 1.48
N ALA A 87 4.29 15.75 2.74
CA ALA A 87 4.83 14.47 3.17
C ALA A 87 3.81 13.34 2.95
N VAL A 88 2.52 13.60 3.23
CA VAL A 88 1.44 12.62 2.98
C VAL A 88 1.21 12.39 1.48
N GLU A 89 1.28 13.43 0.67
CA GLU A 89 1.22 13.32 -0.79
C GLU A 89 2.40 12.50 -1.34
N ASN A 90 3.62 12.70 -0.81
CA ASN A 90 4.80 11.93 -1.16
C ASN A 90 4.69 10.46 -0.74
N LEU A 91 4.13 10.21 0.46
CA LEU A 91 3.89 8.87 0.97
C LEU A 91 2.89 8.09 0.08
N LEU A 92 1.88 8.77 -0.45
CA LEU A 92 0.78 8.17 -1.21
C LEU A 92 0.88 8.40 -2.72
N THR A 93 2.02 8.89 -3.23
CA THR A 93 2.13 9.17 -4.67
C THR A 93 2.05 7.90 -5.52
N MET A 94 2.05 6.71 -4.91
CA MET A 94 1.77 5.39 -5.50
C MET A 94 2.38 5.24 -6.90
N ARG A 95 3.60 5.75 -7.07
CA ARG A 95 4.26 5.71 -8.37
C ARG A 95 4.83 4.32 -8.54
N PRO A 96 4.56 3.63 -9.67
CA PRO A 96 5.24 2.38 -9.97
C PRO A 96 6.73 2.67 -9.90
N ASN A 97 7.44 1.98 -9.02
CA ASN A 97 8.86 2.20 -8.85
C ASN A 97 9.55 1.63 -10.09
N PRO A 98 10.08 2.46 -11.02
CA PRO A 98 10.63 1.94 -12.25
C PRO A 98 11.88 1.07 -12.02
N ASN A 99 12.46 1.10 -10.81
CA ASN A 99 13.72 0.42 -10.48
C ASN A 99 13.74 -0.28 -9.09
N GLY A 100 12.60 -0.43 -8.40
CA GLY A 100 12.56 -1.07 -7.07
C GLY A 100 13.38 -0.39 -5.96
N LYS A 101 13.84 0.86 -6.15
CA LYS A 101 14.57 1.64 -5.15
C LYS A 101 13.90 3.00 -4.97
N ARG A 102 13.13 3.16 -3.88
CA ARG A 102 12.81 4.52 -3.41
C ARG A 102 14.14 5.14 -3.02
N LEU A 103 14.51 6.22 -3.70
CA LEU A 103 15.71 6.97 -3.34
C LEU A 103 15.45 7.51 -1.93
N GLN A 104 16.25 7.08 -0.96
CA GLN A 104 16.39 7.78 0.32
C GLN A 104 16.75 9.22 -0.05
N ASN A 105 15.83 10.14 0.17
CA ASN A 105 16.17 11.55 0.10
C ASN A 105 16.91 11.88 1.40
N ASP A 106 18.20 12.19 1.26
CA ASP A 106 19.06 12.78 2.30
C ASP A 106 18.49 14.12 2.82
#